data_AF-A0A3L6M564-F1
#
_entry.id   AF-A0A3L6M564-F1
#
_cell.length_a   1.000
_cell.length_b   1.000
_cell.length_c   1.000
_cell.angle_alpha   90.00
_cell.angle_beta   90.00
_cell.angle_gamma   90.00
#
_symmetry.space_group_name_H-M   'P 1'
#
loop_
_entity.id
_entity.type
_entity.pdbx_description
1 polymer ?
#
loop_
_entity_poly.entity_id
_entity_poly.type
_entity_poly.pdbx_seq_one_letter_code
_entity_poly.pdbx_strand_id
1 'polypeptide(L)'
;MRPVIFPHWFHRIRFRCKVCHAELGFKMRAGSNTITMTDIIEGRFCGACHNNDIAWSPENCDLCHSGKPGLPTGVFGGHETSGPGRW
;
A
#
# COMPACT_ATOMS: atom_id res chain seq x y z
N MET A 1 10.23 -5.18 12.20
CA MET A 1 9.05 -5.48 11.37
C MET A 1 9.48 -5.57 9.91
N ARG A 2 8.91 -6.48 9.11
CA ARG A 2 9.28 -6.67 7.69
C ARG A 2 8.81 -5.47 6.85
N PRO A 3 9.42 -5.18 5.68
CA PRO A 3 8.95 -4.09 4.83
C PRO A 3 7.55 -4.38 4.28
N VAL A 4 6.78 -3.32 4.06
CA VAL A 4 5.43 -3.39 3.46
C VAL A 4 5.54 -3.50 1.95
N ILE A 5 4.73 -4.37 1.34
CA ILE A 5 4.60 -4.47 -0.11
C ILE A 5 3.17 -4.07 -0.50
N PHE A 6 3.05 -3.07 -1.37
CA PHE A 6 1.77 -2.61 -1.88
C PHE A 6 1.53 -3.09 -3.33
N PRO A 7 0.65 -4.09 -3.56
CA PRO A 7 0.36 -4.58 -4.90
C PRO A 7 -0.69 -3.69 -5.60
N HIS A 8 -0.24 -2.74 -6.43
CA HIS A 8 -1.15 -1.92 -7.25
C HIS A 8 -2.13 -2.74 -8.08
N TRP A 9 -1.69 -3.89 -8.63
CA TRP A 9 -2.52 -4.72 -9.50
C TRP A 9 -3.80 -5.19 -8.81
N PHE A 10 -3.71 -5.66 -7.55
CA PHE A 10 -4.85 -6.19 -6.81
C PHE A 10 -5.86 -5.09 -6.45
N HIS A 11 -5.36 -3.92 -6.06
CA HIS A 11 -6.19 -2.76 -5.74
C HIS A 11 -6.88 -2.19 -6.98
N ARG A 12 -6.22 -2.21 -8.14
CA ARG A 12 -6.77 -1.75 -9.43
C ARG A 12 -7.90 -2.62 -9.99
N ILE A 13 -8.05 -3.86 -9.52
CA ILE A 13 -9.20 -4.70 -9.90
C ILE A 13 -10.51 -4.14 -9.33
N ARG A 14 -10.45 -3.51 -8.14
CA ARG A 14 -11.64 -3.00 -7.43
C ARG A 14 -11.76 -1.47 -7.45
N PHE A 15 -10.65 -0.74 -7.52
CA PHE A 15 -10.64 0.70 -7.37
C PHE A 15 -9.93 1.41 -8.51
N ARG A 16 -10.42 2.61 -8.85
CA ARG A 16 -9.81 3.50 -9.83
C ARG A 16 -8.66 4.29 -9.20
N CYS A 17 -7.72 4.76 -10.03
CA CYS A 17 -6.56 5.55 -9.59
C CYS A 17 -6.95 6.77 -8.73
N LYS A 18 -8.08 7.42 -9.04
CA LYS A 18 -8.60 8.60 -8.33
C LYS A 18 -8.82 8.35 -6.84
N VAL A 19 -9.30 7.15 -6.47
CA VAL A 19 -9.61 6.81 -5.07
C VAL A 19 -8.34 6.96 -4.22
N CYS A 20 -7.22 6.39 -4.66
CA CYS A 20 -5.98 6.48 -3.91
C CYS A 20 -5.31 7.85 -4.04
N HIS A 21 -5.17 8.36 -5.27
CA HIS A 21 -4.26 9.47 -5.53
C HIS A 21 -4.88 10.86 -5.43
N ALA A 22 -6.20 10.98 -5.59
CA ALA A 22 -6.90 12.25 -5.44
C ALA A 22 -7.72 12.29 -4.14
N GLU A 23 -8.47 11.23 -3.84
CA GLU A 23 -9.37 11.22 -2.67
C GLU A 23 -8.61 10.92 -1.37
N LEU A 24 -7.79 9.87 -1.34
CA LEU A 24 -6.97 9.52 -0.16
C LEU A 24 -5.62 10.27 -0.09
N GLY A 25 -5.28 11.06 -1.12
CA GLY A 25 -4.10 11.93 -1.11
C GLY A 25 -2.75 11.21 -1.23
N PHE A 26 -2.70 9.95 -1.69
CA PHE A 26 -1.43 9.30 -2.00
C PHE A 26 -0.73 10.03 -3.14
N LYS A 27 0.43 10.62 -2.88
CA LYS A 27 1.25 11.23 -3.92
C LYS A 27 1.66 10.20 -4.97
N MET A 28 1.60 10.57 -6.24
CA MET A 28 2.03 9.78 -7.41
C MET A 28 3.56 9.65 -7.52
N ARG A 29 4.23 9.33 -6.40
CA ARG A 29 5.67 9.12 -6.31
C ARG A 29 5.96 8.14 -5.18
N ALA A 30 6.58 7.02 -5.52
CA ALA A 30 6.95 6.02 -4.52
C ALA A 30 7.90 6.63 -3.46
N GLY A 31 7.67 6.27 -2.19
CA GLY A 31 8.44 6.79 -1.05
C GLY A 31 8.15 8.25 -0.66
N SER A 32 7.18 8.93 -1.28
CA SER A 32 6.88 10.35 -0.99
C SER A 32 5.76 10.58 0.04
N ASN A 33 5.11 9.50 0.49
CA ASN A 33 4.10 9.53 1.54
C ASN A 33 4.70 8.93 2.81
N THR A 34 4.72 9.71 3.88
CA THR A 34 5.05 9.21 5.22
C THR A 34 3.78 8.70 5.85
N ILE A 35 3.73 7.41 6.16
CA ILE A 35 2.55 6.74 6.69
C ILE A 35 2.97 6.04 7.98
N THR A 36 2.24 6.31 9.06
CA THR A 36 2.42 5.66 10.35
C THR A 36 1.27 4.71 10.64
N MET A 37 1.47 3.75 11.55
CA MET A 37 0.35 2.90 12.00
C MET A 37 -0.72 3.71 12.72
N THR A 38 -0.36 4.81 13.38
CA THR A 38 -1.33 5.75 13.99
C THR A 38 -2.25 6.34 12.93
N ASP A 39 -1.71 6.77 11.78
CA ASP A 39 -2.52 7.25 10.66
C ASP A 39 -3.52 6.21 10.18
N ILE A 40 -3.08 4.95 10.10
CA ILE A 40 -3.91 3.82 9.65
C ILE A 40 -5.04 3.54 10.65
N ILE A 41 -4.73 3.53 11.95
CA ILE A 41 -5.74 3.34 13.00
C ILE A 41 -6.77 4.47 13.01
N GLU A 42 -6.35 5.69 12.68
CA GLU A 42 -7.23 6.86 12.53
C GLU A 42 -8.02 6.87 11.20
N GLY A 43 -7.95 5.80 10.40
CA GLY A 43 -8.69 5.66 9.14
C GLY A 43 -8.07 6.39 7.94
N ARG A 44 -6.82 6.85 8.05
CA ARG A 44 -6.10 7.48 6.93
C ARG A 44 -5.34 6.43 6.11
N PHE A 45 -5.04 6.78 4.86
CA PHE A 45 -4.26 5.94 3.93
C PHE A 45 -4.83 4.52 3.81
N CYS A 46 -4.08 3.51 4.25
CA CYS A 46 -4.49 2.11 4.23
C CYS A 46 -5.74 1.88 5.08
N GLY A 47 -5.87 2.61 6.19
CA GLY A 47 -6.96 2.49 7.16
C GLY A 47 -8.31 2.94 6.63
N ALA A 48 -8.35 3.69 5.52
CA ALA A 48 -9.61 4.06 4.89
C ALA A 48 -10.39 2.84 4.38
N CYS A 49 -9.70 1.74 4.07
CA CYS A 49 -10.30 0.49 3.61
C CYS A 49 -9.94 -0.70 4.52
N HIS A 50 -8.72 -0.77 5.05
CA HIS A 50 -8.32 -1.79 6.01
C HIS A 50 -8.83 -1.41 7.40
N ASN A 51 -10.14 -1.61 7.60
CA ASN A 51 -10.90 -1.17 8.77
C ASN A 51 -11.90 -2.23 9.28
N ASN A 52 -11.76 -3.47 8.83
CA ASN A 52 -12.65 -4.60 9.17
C ASN A 52 -14.08 -4.51 8.59
N ASP A 53 -14.32 -3.60 7.65
CA ASP A 53 -15.59 -3.47 6.91
C ASP A 53 -15.34 -3.67 5.40
N ILE A 54 -14.48 -2.82 4.81
CA ILE A 54 -14.16 -2.89 3.37
C ILE A 54 -13.09 -3.96 3.09
N ALA A 55 -12.09 -4.05 3.96
CA ALA A 55 -11.01 -5.02 3.92
C ALA A 55 -10.61 -5.43 5.35
N TRP A 56 -9.71 -6.41 5.44
CA TRP A 56 -9.27 -6.96 6.74
C TRP A 56 -8.70 -5.90 7.69
N SER A 57 -8.83 -6.16 8.99
CA SER A 57 -8.30 -5.32 10.08
C SER A 57 -6.79 -5.04 9.93
N PRO A 58 -6.31 -3.82 10.21
CA PRO A 58 -4.89 -3.44 10.13
C PRO A 58 -4.01 -4.14 11.17
N GLU A 59 -4.62 -4.84 12.14
CA GLU A 59 -3.95 -5.67 13.15
C GLU A 59 -3.30 -6.92 12.55
N ASN A 60 -3.71 -7.32 11.34
CA ASN A 60 -3.10 -8.43 10.60
C ASN A 60 -1.75 -8.01 9.98
N CYS A 61 -0.76 -7.74 10.83
CA CYS A 61 0.54 -7.16 10.48
C CYS A 61 1.20 -7.86 9.28
N ASP A 62 1.16 -9.20 9.24
CA ASP A 62 1.85 -10.01 8.24
C ASP A 62 1.28 -9.88 6.82
N LEU A 63 0.03 -9.43 6.67
CA LEU A 63 -0.59 -9.24 5.36
C LEU A 63 -0.01 -8.01 4.64
N CYS A 64 0.28 -6.95 5.40
CA CYS A 64 0.91 -5.74 4.86
C CYS A 64 2.43 -5.88 4.85
N HIS A 65 3.01 -6.32 5.97
CA HIS A 65 4.45 -6.50 6.16
C HIS A 65 4.95 -7.80 5.52
N SER A 66 4.61 -8.02 4.24
CA SER A 66 4.84 -9.26 3.51
C SER A 66 6.21 -9.35 2.83
N GLY A 67 7.06 -8.33 2.95
CA GLY A 67 8.42 -8.34 2.41
C GLY A 67 9.33 -9.38 3.08
N LYS A 68 10.48 -9.66 2.46
CA LYS A 68 11.47 -10.60 3.01
C LYS A 68 12.06 -10.06 4.33
N PRO A 69 12.18 -10.90 5.38
CA PRO A 69 12.87 -10.51 6.61
C PRO A 69 14.30 -10.04 6.34
N GLY A 70 14.75 -9.01 7.07
CA GLY A 70 16.13 -8.51 7.00
C GLY A 70 16.44 -7.57 5.83
N LEU A 71 15.49 -7.35 4.90
CA LEU A 71 15.67 -6.32 3.87
C LEU A 71 15.49 -4.91 4.47
N PRO A 72 16.33 -3.93 4.10
CA PRO A 72 16.11 -2.54 4.47
C PRO A 72 14.82 -2.03 3.82
N THR A 73 14.09 -1.17 4.54
CA THR A 73 12.97 -0.43 3.96
C THR A 73 13.49 0.46 2.84
N GLY A 74 12.89 0.35 1.66
CA GLY A 74 13.29 1.12 0.49
C GLY A 74 12.20 1.11 -0.58
N VAL A 75 12.34 2.00 -1.56
CA VAL A 75 11.50 1.99 -2.75
C VAL A 75 12.12 1.02 -3.75
N PHE A 76 11.54 -0.18 -3.84
CA PHE A 76 11.94 -1.20 -4.81
C PHE A 76 10.85 -1.34 -5.87
N GLY A 77 11.16 -0.98 -7.12
CA GLY A 77 10.21 -0.92 -8.23
C GLY A 77 9.68 0.50 -8.46
N GLY A 78 9.66 0.91 -9.73
CA GLY A 78 9.10 2.19 -10.17
C GLY A 78 7.62 2.07 -10.58
N HIS A 79 7.16 3.05 -11.34
CA HIS A 79 5.87 2.99 -12.05
C HIS A 79 5.81 1.86 -13.10
N GLU A 80 6.98 1.34 -13.49
CA GLU A 80 7.15 0.24 -14.41
C GLU A 80 7.07 -1.09 -13.63
N THR A 81 6.12 -1.94 -14.03
CA THR A 81 6.04 -3.31 -13.51
C THR A 81 7.28 -4.06 -13.96
N SER A 82 8.18 -4.40 -13.04
CA SER A 82 9.37 -5.24 -13.30
C SER A 82 9.04 -6.73 -13.60
N GLY A 83 7.76 -7.04 -13.86
CA GLY A 83 7.32 -8.34 -14.35
C GLY A 83 7.33 -8.39 -15.89
N PRO A 84 7.27 -9.57 -16.51
CA PRO A 84 7.35 -9.75 -17.96
C PRO A 84 6.15 -9.19 -18.75
N GLY A 85 5.25 -8.45 -18.08
CA GLY A 85 4.08 -7.83 -18.69
C GLY A 85 4.47 -6.61 -19.50
N ARG A 86 4.80 -6.81 -20.78
CA ARG A 86 4.51 -5.83 -21.81
C ARG A 86 3.00 -5.59 -21.81
N TRP A 87 2.60 -4.36 -21.53
CA TRP A 87 1.33 -3.78 -21.96
C TRP A 87 1.68 -2.53 -22.76
#